data_AF-A0A924Q2E5-F1
#
_entry.id   AF-A0A924Q2E5-F1
#
_cell.length_a   1.000
_cell.length_b   1.000
_cell.length_c   1.000
_cell.angle_alpha   90.00
_cell.angle_beta   90.00
_cell.angle_gamma   90.00
#
_symmetry.space_group_name_H-M   'P 1'
#
loop_
_entity.id
_entity.type
_entity.pdbx_description
1 polymer ?
#
loop_
_entity_poly.entity_id
_entity_poly.type
_entity_poly.pdbx_seq_one_letter_code
_entity_poly.pdbx_strand_id
1 'polypeptide(L)'
;MLLTVLVCAVGVAAAVFWPRQPLPGPRSVKLQEAPWTVPTPLRVDADQALGVINGRPLWTLGAPGAPGAALPRADEPPLTPPDWRIVGTVIDGAQRQVLISTAPAFAPPSTGGPGLGLPAQAPKALKVGDTLPGGARIFEIRPNGVCLLLNGRQVFLSTTPQ
;
A
#
# COMPACT_ATOMS: atom_id res chain seq x y z
N MET A 1 -10.42 58.45 8.32
CA MET A 1 -11.60 58.15 7.48
C MET A 1 -11.28 58.00 5.99
N LEU A 2 -10.42 58.84 5.40
CA LEU A 2 -10.09 58.74 3.96
C LEU A 2 -9.46 57.39 3.54
N LEU A 3 -8.61 56.82 4.39
CA LEU A 3 -7.88 55.58 4.10
C LEU A 3 -8.81 54.35 4.07
N THR A 4 -9.86 54.34 4.88
CA THR A 4 -10.85 53.25 4.96
C THR A 4 -11.73 53.20 3.70
N VAL A 5 -12.09 54.36 3.17
CA VAL A 5 -12.89 54.46 1.92
C VAL A 5 -12.09 53.96 0.73
N LEU A 6 -10.78 54.26 0.68
CA LEU A 6 -9.90 53.82 -0.39
C LEU A 6 -9.74 52.29 -0.44
N VAL A 7 -9.57 51.65 0.72
CA VAL A 7 -9.44 50.18 0.81
C VAL A 7 -10.73 49.48 0.38
N CYS A 8 -11.91 50.00 0.77
CA CYS A 8 -13.18 49.46 0.32
C CYS A 8 -13.37 49.64 -1.20
N ALA A 9 -13.00 50.78 -1.77
CA ALA A 9 -13.12 51.03 -3.20
C ALA A 9 -12.24 50.07 -4.04
N VAL A 10 -11.01 49.82 -3.60
CA VAL A 10 -10.10 48.87 -4.28
C VAL A 10 -10.58 47.43 -4.15
N GLY A 11 -11.11 47.04 -2.97
CA GLY A 11 -11.68 45.70 -2.76
C GLY A 11 -12.89 45.41 -3.65
N VAL A 12 -13.78 46.40 -3.81
CA VAL A 12 -14.96 46.26 -4.69
C VAL A 12 -14.55 46.22 -6.16
N ALA A 13 -13.59 47.06 -6.58
CA ALA A 13 -13.09 47.03 -7.95
C ALA A 13 -12.43 45.69 -8.30
N ALA A 14 -11.63 45.12 -7.38
CA ALA A 14 -10.99 43.81 -7.58
C ALA A 14 -12.00 42.65 -7.65
N ALA A 15 -13.09 42.71 -6.88
CA ALA A 15 -14.14 41.69 -6.92
C ALA A 15 -14.96 41.73 -8.24
N VAL A 16 -15.17 42.92 -8.80
CA VAL A 16 -15.91 43.10 -10.07
C VAL A 16 -15.04 42.78 -11.29
N PHE A 17 -13.73 43.07 -11.23
CA PHE A 17 -12.80 42.84 -12.34
C PHE A 17 -12.09 41.48 -12.28
N TRP A 18 -12.46 40.58 -11.36
CA TRP A 18 -11.90 39.24 -11.38
C TRP A 18 -12.36 38.50 -12.63
N PRO A 19 -11.46 38.18 -13.58
CA PRO A 19 -11.85 37.56 -14.83
C PRO A 19 -12.43 36.19 -14.52
N ARG A 20 -13.71 36.00 -14.89
CA ARG A 20 -14.34 34.68 -14.91
C ARG A 20 -13.71 33.89 -16.04
N GLN A 21 -12.55 33.30 -15.77
CA GLN A 21 -11.89 32.45 -16.74
C GLN A 21 -12.81 31.26 -17.05
N PRO A 22 -13.16 31.02 -18.32
CA PRO A 22 -13.95 29.88 -18.69
C PRO A 22 -13.16 28.62 -18.31
N LEU A 23 -13.78 27.76 -17.51
CA LEU A 23 -13.23 26.45 -17.16
C LEU A 23 -12.92 25.70 -18.46
N PRO A 24 -11.74 25.07 -18.57
CA PRO A 24 -11.42 24.25 -19.73
C PRO A 24 -12.49 23.15 -19.84
N GLY A 25 -13.26 23.19 -20.93
CA GLY A 25 -14.31 22.21 -21.18
C GLY A 25 -13.73 20.79 -21.21
N PRO A 26 -14.51 19.77 -20.83
CA PRO A 26 -14.05 18.39 -20.86
C PRO A 26 -13.61 18.06 -22.28
N ARG A 27 -12.29 17.83 -22.46
CA ARG A 27 -11.76 17.32 -23.72
C ARG A 27 -12.24 15.89 -23.84
N SER A 28 -13.16 15.65 -24.77
CA SER A 28 -13.53 14.30 -25.18
C SER A 28 -12.27 13.59 -25.66
N VAL A 29 -11.75 12.69 -24.85
CA VAL A 29 -10.68 11.78 -25.24
C VAL A 29 -11.28 10.89 -26.31
N LYS A 30 -10.91 11.12 -27.57
CA LYS A 30 -11.14 10.12 -28.62
C LYS A 30 -10.43 8.87 -28.15
N LEU A 31 -11.19 7.84 -27.83
CA LEU A 31 -10.69 6.49 -27.55
C LEU A 31 -9.96 6.06 -28.83
N GLN A 32 -8.66 6.33 -28.89
CA GLN A 32 -7.82 5.85 -29.95
C GLN A 32 -7.72 4.35 -29.65
N GLU A 33 -8.52 3.56 -30.35
CA GLU A 33 -8.43 2.10 -30.37
C GLU A 33 -7.03 1.76 -30.88
N ALA A 34 -6.07 1.73 -29.96
CA ALA A 34 -4.76 1.18 -30.22
C ALA A 34 -5.00 -0.28 -30.64
N PRO A 35 -4.39 -0.76 -31.74
CA PRO A 35 -4.52 -2.14 -32.18
C PRO A 35 -3.73 -3.01 -31.20
N TRP A 36 -4.33 -3.33 -30.05
CA TRP A 36 -3.83 -4.38 -29.18
C TRP A 36 -4.14 -5.71 -29.86
N THR A 37 -3.29 -6.11 -30.80
CA THR A 37 -3.32 -7.46 -31.34
C THR A 37 -2.87 -8.40 -30.22
N VAL A 38 -3.81 -9.16 -29.66
CA VAL A 38 -3.47 -10.23 -28.71
C VAL A 38 -2.54 -11.19 -29.43
N PRO A 39 -1.29 -11.39 -28.95
CA PRO A 39 -0.43 -12.39 -29.54
C PRO A 39 -1.13 -13.74 -29.43
N THR A 40 -1.27 -14.42 -30.57
CA THR A 40 -1.91 -15.73 -30.64
C THR A 40 -1.17 -16.66 -29.69
N PRO A 41 -1.87 -17.34 -28.76
CA PRO A 41 -1.19 -18.13 -27.74
C PRO A 41 -0.36 -19.21 -28.43
N LEU A 42 0.96 -19.11 -28.26
CA LEU A 42 1.89 -20.17 -28.61
C LEU A 42 1.42 -21.42 -27.86
N ARG A 43 1.08 -22.50 -28.57
CA ARG A 43 0.76 -23.79 -27.93
C ARG A 43 2.03 -24.29 -27.25
N VAL A 44 2.19 -23.93 -25.99
CA VAL A 44 3.20 -24.51 -25.11
C VAL A 44 2.62 -25.81 -24.59
N ASP A 45 3.36 -26.89 -24.75
CA ASP A 45 3.01 -28.21 -24.24
C ASP A 45 2.85 -28.12 -22.71
N ALA A 46 1.65 -28.43 -22.21
CA ALA A 46 1.28 -28.15 -20.82
C ALA A 46 2.20 -28.90 -19.84
N ASP A 47 2.63 -30.10 -20.20
CA ASP A 47 3.51 -30.93 -19.38
C ASP A 47 4.92 -30.34 -19.29
N GLN A 48 5.40 -29.72 -20.38
CA GLN A 48 6.69 -29.03 -20.41
C GLN A 48 6.65 -27.72 -19.60
N ALA A 49 5.54 -26.98 -19.68
CA ALA A 49 5.34 -25.77 -18.89
C ALA A 49 5.27 -26.07 -17.39
N LEU A 50 4.55 -27.13 -17.00
CA LEU A 50 4.45 -27.56 -15.60
C LEU A 50 5.80 -28.00 -15.02
N GLY A 51 6.66 -28.65 -15.82
CA GLY A 51 8.01 -29.00 -15.40
C GLY A 51 8.88 -27.79 -15.08
N VAL A 52 8.78 -26.72 -15.88
CA VAL A 52 9.54 -25.48 -15.68
C VAL A 52 8.99 -24.65 -14.51
N ILE A 53 7.67 -24.61 -14.34
CA ILE A 53 6.99 -23.91 -13.24
C ILE A 53 7.28 -24.58 -11.89
N ASN A 54 7.23 -25.92 -11.83
CA ASN A 54 7.52 -26.64 -10.59
C ASN A 54 9.01 -26.64 -10.24
N GLY A 55 9.89 -26.58 -11.25
CA GLY A 55 11.34 -26.58 -11.05
C GLY A 55 11.93 -25.21 -10.68
N ARG A 56 11.16 -24.12 -10.78
CA ARG A 56 11.64 -22.76 -10.50
C ARG A 56 10.66 -22.01 -9.59
N PRO A 57 11.10 -21.50 -8.43
CA PRO A 57 10.27 -20.59 -7.64
C PRO A 57 10.01 -19.32 -8.46
N LEU A 58 8.82 -19.21 -9.05
CA LEU A 58 8.41 -18.11 -9.93
C LEU A 58 8.41 -16.73 -9.24
N TRP A 59 8.52 -16.71 -7.91
CA TRP A 59 8.48 -15.53 -7.05
C TRP A 59 9.87 -14.95 -6.76
N THR A 60 10.96 -15.63 -7.13
CA THR A 60 12.30 -15.05 -6.98
C THR A 60 12.59 -14.13 -8.17
N LEU A 61 12.18 -12.87 -8.05
CA LEU A 61 12.81 -11.75 -8.75
C LEU A 61 14.25 -11.57 -8.20
N GLY A 62 15.09 -12.58 -8.42
CA GLY A 62 16.53 -12.51 -8.28
C GLY A 62 17.11 -12.75 -9.66
N ALA A 63 17.62 -11.69 -10.28
CA ALA A 63 18.33 -11.78 -11.54
C ALA A 63 19.39 -12.91 -11.47
N PRO A 64 19.59 -13.69 -12.55
CA PRO A 64 20.67 -14.66 -12.59
C PRO A 64 22.00 -13.91 -12.45
N GLY A 65 22.69 -14.10 -11.32
CA GLY A 65 24.02 -13.55 -11.09
C GLY A 65 24.20 -12.57 -9.93
N ALA A 66 23.27 -12.46 -8.96
CA ALA A 66 23.52 -11.70 -7.73
C ALA A 66 24.18 -12.59 -6.65
N PRO A 67 25.49 -12.49 -6.39
CA PRO A 67 26.12 -13.18 -5.28
C PRO A 67 25.74 -12.44 -3.98
N GLY A 68 24.95 -13.08 -3.12
CA GLY A 68 24.75 -12.60 -1.74
C GLY A 68 23.31 -12.52 -1.23
N ALA A 69 22.29 -12.77 -2.05
CA ALA A 69 20.93 -12.96 -1.54
C ALA A 69 20.79 -14.39 -1.00
N ALA A 70 21.36 -14.65 0.18
CA ALA A 70 21.10 -15.88 0.92
C ALA A 70 19.58 -16.01 1.09
N LEU A 71 19.01 -17.07 0.53
CA LEU A 71 17.60 -17.42 0.69
C LEU A 71 17.31 -17.54 2.20
N PRO A 72 16.22 -16.93 2.73
CA PRO A 72 15.74 -17.32 4.05
C PRO A 72 15.42 -18.83 4.01
N ARG A 73 15.82 -19.56 5.05
CA ARG A 73 15.56 -21.01 5.14
C ARG A 73 14.06 -21.24 5.09
N ALA A 74 13.62 -22.31 4.44
CA ALA A 74 12.20 -22.67 4.34
C ALA A 74 11.50 -22.88 5.71
N ASP A 75 12.29 -23.04 6.78
CA ASP A 75 11.82 -23.17 8.17
C ASP A 75 11.69 -21.84 8.91
N GLU A 76 12.02 -20.71 8.29
CA GLU A 76 11.90 -19.40 8.92
C GLU A 76 10.43 -18.97 8.89
N PRO A 77 9.76 -18.78 10.05
CA PRO A 77 8.37 -18.37 10.08
C PRO A 77 8.21 -17.04 9.33
N PRO A 78 7.08 -16.83 8.62
CA PRO A 78 6.88 -15.63 7.84
C PRO A 78 7.05 -14.40 8.75
N LEU A 79 7.74 -13.38 8.22
CA LEU A 79 8.03 -12.10 8.90
C LEU A 79 6.79 -11.44 9.50
N THR A 80 5.62 -11.72 8.94
CA THR A 80 4.31 -11.49 9.54
C THR A 80 3.65 -12.85 9.79
N PRO A 81 3.62 -13.32 11.05
CA PRO A 81 2.74 -14.41 11.45
C PRO A 81 1.29 -14.21 10.92
N PRO A 82 0.58 -15.28 10.54
CA PRO A 82 -0.69 -15.19 9.79
C PRO A 82 -1.85 -14.52 10.55
N ASP A 83 -1.65 -14.29 11.84
CA ASP A 83 -2.61 -13.72 12.77
C ASP A 83 -2.61 -12.19 12.78
N TRP A 84 -1.65 -11.49 12.15
CA TRP A 84 -1.71 -10.03 12.06
C TRP A 84 -1.16 -9.44 10.75
N ARG A 85 -1.72 -8.28 10.37
CA ARG A 85 -1.34 -7.53 9.18
C ARG A 85 -1.30 -6.03 9.44
N ILE A 86 -0.42 -5.34 8.72
CA ILE A 86 -0.44 -3.87 8.66
C ILE A 86 -1.62 -3.44 7.79
N VAL A 87 -2.54 -2.69 8.37
CA VAL A 87 -3.72 -2.15 7.67
C VAL A 87 -3.38 -0.83 7.00
N GLY A 88 -2.50 -0.04 7.62
CA GLY A 88 -2.08 1.24 7.08
C GLY A 88 -1.12 1.95 8.02
N THR A 89 -0.63 3.09 7.54
CA THR A 89 0.25 3.99 8.28
C THR A 89 -0.37 5.38 8.31
N VAL A 90 -0.38 6.01 9.47
CA VAL A 90 -0.85 7.39 9.65
C VAL A 90 0.36 8.25 9.97
N ILE A 91 0.58 9.27 9.15
CA ILE A 91 1.63 10.27 9.33
C ILE A 91 0.95 11.63 9.35
N ASP A 92 0.91 12.25 10.53
CA ASP A 92 0.38 13.59 10.73
C ASP A 92 1.42 14.45 11.48
N GLY A 93 2.17 15.25 10.72
CA GLY A 93 3.28 16.05 11.22
C GLY A 93 4.33 15.21 11.95
N ALA A 94 4.42 15.40 13.28
CA ALA A 94 5.33 14.65 14.15
C ALA A 94 4.76 13.30 14.61
N GLN A 95 3.46 13.06 14.46
CA GLN A 95 2.83 11.80 14.84
C GLN A 95 2.97 10.77 13.72
N ARG A 96 3.61 9.64 14.03
CA ARG A 96 3.72 8.50 13.13
C ARG A 96 3.21 7.25 13.83
N GLN A 97 2.20 6.63 13.23
CA GLN A 97 1.54 5.45 13.79
C GLN A 97 1.31 4.39 12.72
N VAL A 98 1.43 3.13 13.09
CA VAL A 98 1.08 1.98 12.26
C VAL A 98 -0.19 1.35 12.80
N LEU A 99 -1.15 1.10 11.92
CA LEU A 99 -2.39 0.41 12.26
C LEU A 99 -2.23 -1.07 11.96
N ILE A 100 -2.50 -1.90 12.96
CA ILE A 100 -2.36 -3.36 12.88
C ILE A 100 -3.70 -4.01 13.16
N SER A 101 -4.08 -4.95 12.30
CA SER A 101 -5.23 -5.82 12.53
C SER A 101 -4.74 -7.22 12.86
N THR A 102 -5.20 -7.75 13.98
CA THR A 102 -4.95 -9.12 14.46
C THR A 102 -6.05 -10.11 14.03
N ALA A 103 -6.93 -9.70 13.11
CA ALA A 103 -7.97 -10.57 12.60
C ALA A 103 -7.44 -11.46 11.47
N PRO A 104 -7.77 -12.76 11.41
CA PRO A 104 -7.37 -13.62 10.30
C PRO A 104 -7.84 -13.03 8.96
N ALA A 105 -6.96 -13.02 7.96
CA ALA A 105 -7.23 -12.45 6.62
C ALA A 105 -8.37 -13.15 5.87
N PHE A 106 -8.70 -14.36 6.29
CA PHE A 106 -9.80 -15.17 5.80
C PHE A 106 -10.62 -15.67 7.01
N ALA A 107 -11.34 -14.77 7.68
CA ALA A 107 -12.59 -15.20 8.28
C ALA A 107 -13.57 -15.34 7.10
N PRO A 108 -14.07 -16.55 6.77
CA PRO A 108 -15.10 -16.68 5.74
C PRO A 108 -16.27 -15.74 6.11
N PRO A 109 -16.92 -15.08 5.12
CA PRO A 109 -18.15 -14.37 5.40
C PRO A 109 -19.08 -15.35 6.10
N SER A 110 -19.39 -15.06 7.36
CA SER A 110 -20.18 -15.93 8.22
C SER A 110 -21.44 -16.33 7.48
N THR A 111 -21.50 -17.59 7.06
CA THR A 111 -22.66 -18.16 6.39
C THR A 111 -23.75 -18.26 7.45
N GLY A 112 -24.73 -17.34 7.35
CA GLY A 112 -26.02 -17.30 8.04
C GLY A 112 -26.20 -18.15 9.29
N GLY A 113 -25.89 -17.58 10.45
CA GLY A 113 -26.35 -18.06 11.75
C GLY A 113 -26.48 -16.89 12.73
N PRO A 114 -27.59 -16.76 13.48
CA PRO A 114 -27.71 -15.75 14.52
C PRO A 114 -26.83 -16.16 15.70
N GLY A 115 -25.64 -15.57 15.80
CA GLY A 115 -24.76 -15.72 16.95
C GLY A 115 -23.39 -16.28 16.59
N LEU A 116 -22.36 -15.60 17.09
CA LEU A 116 -20.93 -15.92 16.97
C LEU A 116 -20.24 -15.48 15.66
N GLY A 117 -20.55 -14.28 15.17
CA GLY A 117 -19.54 -13.51 14.47
C GLY A 117 -18.45 -13.12 15.47
N LEU A 118 -17.22 -13.61 15.31
CA LEU A 118 -16.09 -13.07 16.06
C LEU A 118 -16.04 -11.56 15.77
N PRO A 119 -16.00 -10.70 16.80
CA PRO A 119 -16.00 -9.27 16.57
C PRO A 119 -14.76 -8.92 15.76
N ALA A 120 -14.95 -8.17 14.67
CA ALA A 120 -13.85 -7.55 13.96
C ALA A 120 -13.07 -6.71 14.97
N GLN A 121 -11.90 -7.19 15.40
CA GLN A 121 -11.08 -6.46 16.35
C GLN A 121 -10.66 -5.15 15.70
N ALA A 122 -10.97 -4.04 16.39
CA ALA A 122 -10.57 -2.71 15.95
C ALA A 122 -9.04 -2.68 15.74
N PRO A 123 -8.56 -2.09 14.64
CA PRO A 123 -7.13 -1.98 14.40
C PRO A 123 -6.43 -1.28 15.57
N LYS A 124 -5.33 -1.86 16.03
CA LYS A 124 -4.50 -1.28 17.09
C LYS A 124 -3.48 -0.33 16.48
N ALA A 125 -3.44 0.91 16.97
CA ALA A 125 -2.40 1.87 16.61
C ALA A 125 -1.15 1.65 17.46
N LEU A 126 0.00 1.51 16.80
CA LEU A 126 1.32 1.39 17.43
C LEU A 126 2.25 2.50 16.95
N LYS A 127 3.14 2.96 17.84
CA LYS A 127 4.10 4.03 17.60
C LYS A 127 5.51 3.48 17.39
N VAL A 128 6.42 4.35 16.93
CA VAL A 128 7.85 4.03 16.88
C VAL A 128 8.33 3.61 18.27
N GLY A 129 9.05 2.50 18.34
CA GLY A 129 9.54 1.91 19.58
C GLY A 129 8.64 0.83 20.17
N ASP A 130 7.38 0.72 19.73
CA ASP A 130 6.46 -0.32 20.17
C ASP A 130 6.83 -1.69 19.57
N THR A 131 6.43 -2.74 20.28
CA THR A 131 6.65 -4.14 19.86
C THR A 131 5.40 -4.69 19.19
N LEU A 132 5.61 -5.32 18.04
CA LEU A 132 4.60 -6.00 17.25
C LEU A 132 4.32 -7.39 17.82
N PRO A 133 3.13 -7.96 17.54
CA PRO A 133 2.91 -9.39 17.75
C PRO A 133 3.96 -10.18 16.95
N GLY A 134 4.62 -11.16 17.57
CA GLY A 134 5.78 -11.84 16.96
C GLY A 134 7.15 -11.23 17.31
N GLY A 135 7.21 -10.20 18.16
CA GLY A 135 8.46 -9.73 18.78
C GLY A 135 9.30 -8.76 17.94
N ALA A 136 8.84 -8.39 16.74
CA ALA A 136 9.46 -7.32 15.97
C ALA A 136 9.24 -5.95 16.64
N ARG A 137 10.24 -5.06 16.62
CA ARG A 137 10.11 -3.70 17.14
C ARG A 137 10.03 -2.68 16.01
N ILE A 138 9.14 -1.70 16.11
CA ILE A 138 9.05 -0.62 15.12
C ILE A 138 10.25 0.31 15.33
N PHE A 139 11.17 0.32 14.36
CA PHE A 139 12.35 1.19 14.40
C PHE A 139 12.06 2.56 13.78
N GLU A 140 11.36 2.58 12.65
CA GLU A 140 11.04 3.81 11.94
C GLU A 140 9.78 3.63 11.09
N ILE A 141 8.94 4.67 11.02
CA ILE A 141 7.76 4.70 10.14
C ILE A 141 8.05 5.74 9.05
N ARG A 142 7.98 5.32 7.79
CA ARG A 142 8.21 6.14 6.60
C ARG A 142 6.92 6.23 5.75
N PRO A 143 6.80 7.20 4.84
CA PRO A 143 5.63 7.30 3.95
C PRO A 143 5.42 6.06 3.07
N ASN A 144 6.51 5.40 2.65
CA ASN A 144 6.47 4.28 1.71
C ASN A 144 6.55 2.91 2.41
N GLY A 145 6.59 2.88 3.74
CA GLY A 145 6.77 1.63 4.45
C GLY A 145 7.21 1.77 5.90
N VAL A 146 7.42 0.64 6.55
CA VAL A 146 7.79 0.55 7.97
C VAL A 146 9.09 -0.22 8.11
N CYS A 147 10.05 0.36 8.83
CA CYS A 147 11.28 -0.31 9.23
C CYS A 147 11.07 -1.03 10.57
N LEU A 148 11.29 -2.34 10.59
CA LEU A 148 11.20 -3.19 11.76
C LEU A 148 12.58 -3.70 12.16
N LEU A 149 12.76 -3.92 13.46
CA LEU A 149 13.89 -4.66 14.01
C LEU A 149 13.38 -6.02 14.49
N LEU A 150 13.75 -7.09 13.78
CA LEU A 150 13.40 -8.47 14.13
C LEU A 150 14.70 -9.23 14.42
N ASN A 151 14.82 -9.81 15.62
CA ASN A 151 16.02 -10.55 16.05
C ASN A 151 17.35 -9.78 15.84
N GLY A 152 17.32 -8.46 16.04
CA GLY A 152 18.48 -7.58 15.83
C GLY A 152 18.78 -7.22 14.37
N ARG A 153 18.00 -7.74 13.42
CA ARG A 153 18.12 -7.42 11.99
C ARG A 153 17.08 -6.38 11.58
N GLN A 154 17.50 -5.39 10.80
CA GLN A 154 16.59 -4.40 10.24
C GLN A 154 15.92 -4.94 8.97
N VAL A 155 14.60 -4.84 8.93
CA VAL A 155 13.76 -5.25 7.80
C VAL A 155 12.88 -4.07 7.38
N PHE A 156 12.73 -3.86 6.08
CA PHE A 156 11.82 -2.87 5.53
C PHE A 156 10.59 -3.53 4.93
N LEU A 157 9.39 -3.11 5.36
CA LEU A 157 8.12 -3.53 4.79
C LEU A 157 7.53 -2.40 3.95
N SER A 158 7.42 -2.63 2.64
CA SER A 158 6.75 -1.72 1.70
C SER A 158 5.24 -1.76 1.90
N THR A 159 4.61 -0.59 1.98
CA THR A 159 3.14 -0.45 1.98
C THR A 159 2.57 -0.17 0.60
N THR A 160 3.43 0.10 -0.40
CA THR A 160 3.03 0.25 -1.80
C THR A 160 3.01 -1.10 -2.52
N PRO A 161 1.97 -1.42 -3.31
CA PRO A 161 1.99 -2.55 -4.22
C PRO A 161 3.06 -2.32 -5.29
N GLN A 162 3.91 -3.33 -5.51
CA GLN A 162 4.89 -3.32 -6.60
C GLN A 162 4.26 -3.81 -7.90
#